data_AF-A0AAV8X3J6-F1
#
_entry.id   AF-A0AAV8X3J6-F1
#
_cell.length_a   1.000
_cell.length_b   1.000
_cell.length_c   1.000
_cell.angle_alpha   90.00
_cell.angle_beta   90.00
_cell.angle_gamma   90.00
#
_symmetry.space_group_name_H-M   'P 1'
#
loop_
_entity.id
_entity.type
_entity.pdbx_description
1 polymer ?
#
loop_
_entity_poly.entity_id
_entity_poly.type
_entity_poly.pdbx_seq_one_letter_code
_entity_poly.pdbx_strand_id
1 'polypeptide(L)'
;MKRMTWEEILVHPFVKGHVLISKSTVCNPLTRPLSANTLQAKEQQRKDSVKNKHFKSNSSKSSEPNDLSHMSDHKKSSASKNSKTSQNSSNFEAGLNEKLNFIEDNHPIETDEWIVFFAKEVIDGDMTSLTQPSQTNIIVSPLRNSNANSKVLSFVARLLSIPFVVKGTSEDTLFQIKKVYLEVKLVPNLVYSSKLLLRGYREDTPFGASPSPVNSPVPSKECYRALSELTEEDFQALEYMFLLVSHLVHLDDRFLIQFCDAIVVLTQKKRVRIVCDVIAVLTHVLRKCPENSEIIEKILFNGSNNSEEKQINFVDLLRHSSLLLKERACYFLLFIGKKLPENTVGMIWSNDIRETLEALMYDSIDTVRNAAEVTVIELKSKEYYLKS
;
A
#
# COMPACT_ATOMS: atom_id res chain seq x y z
N MET A 1 -21.59 10.79 26.78
CA MET A 1 -21.43 9.41 26.27
C MET A 1 -21.97 8.45 27.34
N LYS A 2 -23.02 7.67 27.05
CA LYS A 2 -23.65 6.76 28.03
C LYS A 2 -23.20 5.33 27.72
N ARG A 3 -22.61 4.63 28.69
CA ARG A 3 -22.15 3.24 28.51
C ARG A 3 -23.35 2.30 28.62
N MET A 4 -23.41 1.31 27.74
CA MET A 4 -24.41 0.24 27.84
C MET A 4 -24.16 -0.62 29.08
N THR A 5 -25.24 -1.08 29.71
CA THR A 5 -25.15 -2.05 30.79
C THR A 5 -24.90 -3.46 30.23
N TRP A 6 -24.47 -4.38 31.09
CA TRP A 6 -24.20 -5.75 30.64
C TRP A 6 -25.45 -6.44 30.08
N GLU A 7 -26.60 -6.16 30.68
CA GLU A 7 -27.89 -6.68 30.26
C GLU A 7 -28.23 -6.20 28.84
N GLU A 8 -27.97 -4.94 28.52
CA GLU A 8 -28.19 -4.34 27.19
C GLU A 8 -27.25 -4.94 26.12
N ILE A 9 -26.01 -5.24 26.50
CA ILE A 9 -25.03 -5.86 25.58
C ILE A 9 -25.47 -7.29 25.20
N LEU A 10 -26.04 -8.06 26.14
CA LEU A 10 -26.44 -9.45 25.87
C LEU A 10 -27.67 -9.56 24.95
N VAL A 11 -28.53 -8.55 24.90
CA VAL A 11 -29.66 -8.48 23.97
C VAL A 11 -29.34 -7.75 22.66
N HIS A 12 -28.15 -7.17 22.54
CA HIS A 12 -27.73 -6.46 21.33
C HIS A 12 -27.68 -7.41 20.11
N PRO A 13 -28.17 -7.02 18.92
CA PRO A 13 -28.28 -7.91 17.75
C PRO A 13 -26.97 -8.59 17.33
N PHE A 14 -25.84 -7.95 17.64
CA PHE A 14 -24.49 -8.46 17.33
C PHE A 14 -23.96 -9.50 18.33
N VAL A 15 -24.57 -9.59 19.52
CA VAL A 15 -24.12 -10.44 20.64
C VAL A 15 -25.14 -11.55 20.91
N LYS A 16 -26.43 -11.22 20.78
CA LYS A 16 -27.56 -12.13 20.97
C LYS A 16 -27.42 -13.34 20.03
N GLY A 17 -27.24 -14.53 20.62
CA GLY A 17 -27.07 -15.79 19.90
C GLY A 17 -25.63 -16.13 19.49
N HIS A 18 -24.66 -15.24 19.75
CA HIS A 18 -23.26 -15.40 19.34
C HIS A 18 -22.28 -15.56 20.51
N VAL A 19 -22.76 -15.53 21.76
CA VAL A 19 -21.93 -15.67 22.96
C VAL A 19 -22.49 -16.77 23.87
N LEU A 20 -21.65 -17.75 24.22
CA LEU A 20 -21.95 -18.80 25.19
C LEU A 20 -21.53 -18.31 26.59
N ILE A 21 -22.51 -18.03 27.46
CA ILE A 21 -22.24 -17.67 28.86
C ILE A 21 -22.14 -18.96 29.68
N SER A 22 -20.92 -19.45 29.90
CA SER A 22 -20.68 -20.54 30.84
C SER A 22 -20.80 -20.03 32.28
N LYS A 23 -21.55 -20.76 33.12
CA LYS A 23 -21.70 -20.46 34.56
C LYS A 23 -20.49 -20.89 35.42
N SER A 24 -19.37 -21.28 34.83
CA SER A 24 -18.18 -21.69 35.59
C SER A 24 -17.27 -20.50 35.86
N THR A 25 -17.38 -19.93 37.06
CA THR A 25 -16.45 -18.96 37.64
C THR A 25 -15.06 -19.56 37.76
N VAL A 26 -14.15 -19.25 36.83
CA VAL A 26 -12.72 -19.38 37.04
C VAL A 26 -12.09 -18.01 36.79
N CYS A 27 -11.67 -17.38 37.88
CA CYS A 27 -11.14 -16.02 37.90
C CYS A 27 -9.73 -16.01 37.28
N ASN A 28 -9.63 -15.63 36.00
CA ASN A 28 -8.35 -15.29 35.37
C ASN A 28 -8.33 -13.79 35.05
N PRO A 29 -7.83 -12.93 35.97
CA PRO A 29 -7.65 -11.52 35.64
C PRO A 29 -6.52 -11.38 34.61
N LEU A 30 -6.87 -10.88 33.43
CA LEU A 30 -5.96 -10.56 32.32
C LEU A 30 -4.96 -9.42 32.63
N THR A 31 -4.98 -8.89 33.85
CA THR A 31 -4.05 -7.86 34.31
C THR A 31 -3.65 -8.12 35.76
N ARG A 32 -2.35 -8.30 36.01
CA ARG A 32 -1.82 -8.26 37.38
C ARG A 32 -1.86 -6.81 37.90
N PRO A 33 -2.20 -6.57 39.17
CA PRO A 33 -2.07 -5.24 39.77
C PRO A 33 -0.60 -4.76 39.72
N LEU A 34 -0.42 -3.47 39.42
CA LEU A 34 0.90 -2.84 39.30
C LEU A 34 1.68 -2.95 40.62
N SER A 35 2.96 -3.31 40.55
CA SER A 35 3.81 -3.43 41.72
C SER A 35 4.15 -2.05 42.32
N ALA A 36 4.48 -2.01 43.61
CA ALA A 36 4.81 -0.78 44.33
C ALA A 36 5.94 0.03 43.65
N ASN A 37 6.91 -0.66 43.03
CA ASN A 37 8.00 -0.02 42.30
C ASN A 37 7.52 0.72 41.04
N THR A 38 6.52 0.17 40.35
CA THR A 38 5.94 0.80 39.15
C THR A 38 5.11 2.04 39.51
N LEU A 39 4.47 2.04 40.68
CA LEU A 39 3.76 3.21 41.19
C LEU A 39 4.71 4.35 41.57
N GLN A 40 5.84 4.03 42.22
CA GLN A 40 6.85 5.03 42.56
C GLN A 40 7.52 5.65 41.32
N ALA A 41 7.84 4.84 40.30
CA ALA A 41 8.41 5.33 39.04
C ALA A 41 7.46 6.32 38.31
N LYS A 42 6.16 6.02 38.32
CA LYS A 42 5.12 6.89 37.74
C LYS A 42 4.99 8.21 38.50
N GLU A 43 5.12 8.20 39.82
CA GLU A 43 5.04 9.41 40.64
C GLU A 43 6.28 10.30 40.48
N GLN A 44 7.46 9.71 40.28
CA GLN A 44 8.69 10.44 40.00
C GLN A 44 8.64 11.16 38.65
N GLN A 45 8.20 10.48 37.59
CA GLN A 45 7.99 11.12 36.27
C GLN A 45 7.04 12.30 36.33
N ARG A 46 6.00 12.23 37.17
CA ARG A 46 5.04 13.32 37.35
C ARG A 46 5.69 14.56 38.01
N LYS A 47 6.65 14.37 38.91
CA LYS A 47 7.38 15.46 39.57
C LYS A 47 8.37 16.15 38.63
N ASP A 48 8.99 15.40 37.73
CA ASP A 48 9.99 15.94 36.79
C ASP A 48 9.34 16.78 35.68
N SER A 49 8.14 16.42 35.21
CA SER A 49 7.40 17.23 34.22
C SER A 49 6.96 18.61 34.72
N VAL A 50 6.81 18.81 36.03
CA VAL A 50 6.40 20.11 36.60
C VAL A 50 7.57 21.08 36.70
N LYS A 51 8.80 20.59 36.89
CA LYS A 51 9.99 21.45 37.04
C LYS A 51 10.46 22.08 35.72
N ASN A 52 10.25 21.42 34.58
CA ASN A 52 10.70 21.93 33.27
C ASN A 52 9.84 23.05 32.68
N LYS A 53 8.66 23.36 33.23
CA LYS A 53 7.79 24.44 32.74
C LYS A 53 8.24 25.85 33.16
N HIS A 54 9.18 26.00 34.09
CA HIS A 54 9.57 27.32 34.63
C HIS A 54 10.75 28.01 33.93
N PHE A 55 11.39 27.39 32.93
CA PHE A 55 12.66 27.90 32.36
C PHE A 55 12.62 28.42 30.90
N LYS A 56 11.47 28.41 30.22
CA LYS A 56 11.35 28.89 28.83
C LYS A 56 10.33 30.03 28.68
N SER A 57 10.63 31.18 29.26
CA SER A 57 10.06 32.46 28.81
C SER A 57 11.13 33.54 28.92
N ASN A 58 11.84 33.84 27.82
CA ASN A 58 12.38 35.17 27.47
C ASN A 58 13.35 35.09 26.27
N SER A 59 12.91 35.63 25.12
CA SER A 59 13.67 36.40 24.09
C SER A 59 13.06 36.19 22.67
N SER A 60 12.22 37.09 22.13
CA SER A 60 12.49 38.31 21.31
C SER A 60 13.23 38.01 19.98
N LYS A 61 12.61 38.09 18.78
CA LYS A 61 12.15 39.25 17.92
C LYS A 61 13.18 39.66 16.82
N SER A 62 12.65 40.12 15.66
CA SER A 62 13.26 40.81 14.49
C SER A 62 13.99 39.92 13.44
N SER A 63 13.97 40.14 12.11
CA SER A 63 13.37 41.14 11.18
C SER A 63 13.67 40.74 9.71
N GLU A 64 12.75 40.97 8.76
CA GLU A 64 13.00 41.03 7.29
C GLU A 64 13.57 42.42 6.88
N PRO A 65 14.14 42.59 5.65
CA PRO A 65 13.33 43.11 4.52
C PRO A 65 13.74 42.68 3.07
N ASN A 66 12.73 42.64 2.18
CA ASN A 66 12.61 43.10 0.77
C ASN A 66 13.84 43.29 -0.16
N ASP A 67 13.81 42.81 -1.42
CA ASP A 67 13.25 43.52 -2.63
C ASP A 67 13.72 42.97 -4.01
N LEU A 68 12.73 42.78 -4.91
CA LEU A 68 12.59 43.06 -6.36
C LEU A 68 13.67 42.83 -7.47
N SER A 69 13.21 42.10 -8.51
CA SER A 69 13.26 42.36 -9.97
C SER A 69 14.52 42.07 -10.82
N HIS A 70 14.39 41.23 -11.87
CA HIS A 70 14.46 41.64 -13.30
C HIS A 70 14.23 40.49 -14.30
N MET A 71 13.48 40.79 -15.37
CA MET A 71 13.23 39.98 -16.58
C MET A 71 14.45 39.93 -17.53
N SER A 72 14.56 38.88 -18.36
CA SER A 72 14.51 39.00 -19.84
C SER A 72 14.72 37.67 -20.59
N ASP A 73 13.97 37.54 -21.68
CA ASP A 73 13.88 36.45 -22.67
C ASP A 73 15.18 36.02 -23.37
N HIS A 74 15.24 34.76 -23.84
CA HIS A 74 15.71 34.44 -25.19
C HIS A 74 15.21 33.08 -25.70
N LYS A 75 14.32 33.13 -26.69
CA LYS A 75 14.04 32.06 -27.67
C LYS A 75 15.28 31.76 -28.51
N LYS A 76 15.58 30.48 -28.76
CA LYS A 76 16.10 30.02 -30.05
C LYS A 76 15.76 28.55 -30.31
N SER A 77 15.12 28.37 -31.46
CA SER A 77 14.77 27.14 -32.16
C SER A 77 15.98 26.46 -32.79
N SER A 78 16.00 25.12 -32.76
CA SER A 78 16.52 24.34 -33.89
C SER A 78 16.00 22.90 -33.83
N ALA A 79 15.32 22.51 -34.90
CA ALA A 79 14.94 21.15 -35.21
C ALA A 79 16.13 20.39 -35.80
N SER A 80 16.26 19.11 -35.47
CA SER A 80 16.89 18.14 -36.38
C SER A 80 16.33 16.73 -36.16
N LYS A 81 16.16 16.01 -37.27
CA LYS A 81 15.45 14.74 -37.43
C LYS A 81 16.39 13.53 -37.30
N ASN A 82 15.78 12.43 -36.83
CA ASN A 82 16.03 11.01 -37.13
C ASN A 82 17.36 10.33 -36.74
N SER A 83 17.23 9.31 -35.89
CA SER A 83 17.55 7.91 -36.25
C SER A 83 16.82 6.91 -35.34
N LYS A 84 16.25 5.87 -35.93
CA LYS A 84 15.52 4.78 -35.28
C LYS A 84 16.51 3.66 -34.93
N THR A 85 16.65 3.30 -33.65
CA THR A 85 17.07 1.95 -33.24
C THR A 85 16.53 1.62 -31.84
N SER A 86 15.70 0.57 -31.79
CA SER A 86 15.33 -0.30 -30.66
C SER A 86 15.55 0.20 -29.22
N GLN A 87 14.55 0.88 -28.64
CA GLN A 87 14.41 1.15 -27.21
C GLN A 87 12.92 1.08 -26.83
N ASN A 88 12.44 -0.07 -26.35
CA ASN A 88 11.02 -0.25 -25.98
C ASN A 88 10.77 -0.49 -24.49
N SER A 89 11.81 -0.67 -23.66
CA SER A 89 11.66 -0.88 -22.21
C SER A 89 11.76 0.41 -21.39
N SER A 90 12.55 1.40 -21.82
CA SER A 90 12.69 2.70 -21.13
C SER A 90 11.57 3.71 -21.45
N ASN A 91 10.84 3.51 -22.55
CA ASN A 91 9.79 4.44 -22.99
C ASN A 91 8.47 4.30 -22.21
N PHE A 92 8.22 3.17 -21.55
CA PHE A 92 7.00 2.96 -20.79
C PHE A 92 7.02 3.69 -19.44
N GLU A 93 8.13 3.63 -18.71
CA GLU A 93 8.31 4.37 -17.45
C GLU A 93 8.38 5.89 -17.69
N ALA A 94 9.06 6.33 -18.75
CA ALA A 94 9.12 7.74 -19.13
C ALA A 94 7.74 8.28 -19.56
N GLY A 95 6.96 7.52 -20.34
CA GLY A 95 5.63 7.90 -20.77
C GLY A 95 4.55 7.89 -19.67
N LEU A 96 4.78 7.16 -18.56
CA LEU A 96 3.90 7.15 -17.38
C LEU A 96 4.21 8.29 -16.40
N ASN A 97 5.49 8.65 -16.22
CA ASN A 97 5.87 9.86 -15.49
C ASN A 97 5.32 11.15 -16.14
N GLU A 98 5.13 11.17 -17.46
CA GLU A 98 4.43 12.28 -18.15
C GLU A 98 2.90 12.28 -17.92
N LYS A 99 2.29 11.10 -17.68
CA LYS A 99 0.83 10.96 -17.51
C LYS A 99 0.38 11.18 -16.06
N LEU A 100 1.23 10.79 -15.12
CA LEU A 100 1.09 11.03 -13.69
C LEU A 100 2.20 12.01 -13.30
N ASN A 101 1.94 13.31 -13.39
CA ASN A 101 2.84 14.38 -12.94
C ASN A 101 3.09 14.30 -11.41
N PHE A 102 3.75 13.24 -10.94
CA PHE A 102 4.22 13.14 -9.56
C PHE A 102 5.42 14.06 -9.43
N ILE A 103 5.18 15.21 -8.82
CA ILE A 103 6.26 16.06 -8.34
C ILE A 103 6.79 15.36 -7.09
N GLU A 104 7.89 14.63 -7.26
CA GLU A 104 8.65 14.03 -6.16
C GLU A 104 9.13 15.17 -5.25
N ASP A 105 8.79 15.07 -3.97
CA ASP A 105 9.20 16.03 -2.97
C ASP A 105 10.47 15.54 -2.28
N ASN A 106 11.47 16.40 -2.16
CA ASN A 106 12.75 16.10 -1.52
C ASN A 106 13.02 17.02 -0.32
N HIS A 107 12.02 17.76 0.17
CA HIS A 107 12.18 18.55 1.38
C HIS A 107 12.44 17.64 2.60
N PRO A 108 13.29 18.06 3.55
CA PRO A 108 13.48 17.33 4.81
C PRO A 108 12.17 17.13 5.56
N ILE A 109 12.00 15.97 6.20
CA ILE A 109 10.82 15.63 7.00
C ILE A 109 11.20 15.51 8.48
N GLU A 110 10.58 16.36 9.31
CA GLU A 110 10.66 16.28 10.76
C GLU A 110 9.79 15.13 11.29
N THR A 111 10.33 13.92 11.23
CA THR A 111 9.61 12.67 11.52
C THR A 111 8.82 12.70 12.83
N ASP A 112 9.43 13.20 13.92
CA ASP A 112 8.79 13.21 15.23
C ASP A 112 7.59 14.17 15.29
N GLU A 113 7.68 15.32 14.64
CA GLU A 113 6.57 16.28 14.56
C GLU A 113 5.39 15.70 13.78
N TRP A 114 5.68 15.05 12.65
CA TRP A 114 4.67 14.36 11.84
C TRP A 114 3.99 13.23 12.61
N ILE A 115 4.76 12.42 13.34
CA ILE A 115 4.20 11.33 14.16
C ILE A 115 3.29 11.90 15.25
N VAL A 116 3.72 12.95 15.96
CA VAL A 116 2.90 13.59 17.00
C VAL A 116 1.64 14.20 16.41
N PHE A 117 1.75 14.88 15.27
CA PHE A 117 0.62 15.45 14.53
C PHE A 117 -0.41 14.37 14.17
N PHE A 118 0.03 13.28 13.52
CA PHE A 118 -0.86 12.19 13.13
C PHE A 118 -1.42 11.43 14.33
N ALA A 119 -0.61 11.18 15.36
CA ALA A 119 -1.09 10.50 16.56
C ALA A 119 -2.20 11.30 17.25
N LYS A 120 -2.07 12.62 17.30
CA LYS A 120 -3.11 13.51 17.82
C LYS A 120 -4.38 13.41 16.97
N GLU A 121 -4.27 13.52 15.65
CA GLU A 121 -5.44 13.45 14.75
C GLU A 121 -6.18 12.10 14.88
N VAL A 122 -5.43 11.00 14.98
CA VAL A 122 -5.97 9.64 15.21
C VAL A 122 -6.70 9.55 16.55
N ILE A 123 -6.15 10.16 17.61
CA ILE A 123 -6.73 10.15 18.97
C ILE A 123 -7.98 11.01 19.05
N ASP A 124 -7.94 12.20 18.46
CA ASP A 124 -9.06 13.15 18.46
C ASP A 124 -10.23 12.59 17.63
N GLY A 125 -9.94 11.72 16.65
CA GLY A 125 -10.95 10.98 15.87
C GLY A 125 -11.83 11.91 15.03
N ASP A 126 -11.40 13.15 14.85
CA ASP A 126 -12.07 14.12 14.00
C ASP A 126 -11.68 13.87 12.55
N MET A 127 -12.68 13.71 11.69
CA MET A 127 -12.52 13.43 10.26
C MET A 127 -12.65 14.69 9.41
N THR A 128 -12.84 15.87 10.02
CA THR A 128 -12.99 17.14 9.29
C THR A 128 -11.83 17.39 8.33
N SER A 129 -10.59 17.10 8.74
CA SER A 129 -9.40 17.23 7.90
C SER A 129 -9.43 16.37 6.64
N LEU A 130 -10.11 15.22 6.70
CA LEU A 130 -10.27 14.30 5.58
C LEU A 130 -11.39 14.71 4.61
N THR A 131 -12.27 15.63 5.02
CA THR A 131 -13.35 16.16 4.17
C THR A 131 -12.93 17.33 3.29
N GLN A 132 -11.74 17.89 3.52
CA GLN A 132 -11.23 19.06 2.81
C GLN A 132 -10.00 18.70 1.96
N PRO A 133 -10.02 18.93 0.63
CA PRO A 133 -8.89 18.60 -0.24
C PRO A 133 -7.55 19.21 0.15
N SER A 134 -7.55 20.46 0.63
CA SER A 134 -6.32 21.15 1.06
C SER A 134 -5.66 20.46 2.27
N GLN A 135 -6.46 20.09 3.28
CA GLN A 135 -5.97 19.42 4.48
C GLN A 135 -5.55 17.98 4.18
N THR A 136 -6.36 17.23 3.42
CA THR A 136 -5.98 15.88 2.98
C THR A 136 -4.70 15.89 2.13
N ASN A 137 -4.47 16.90 1.29
CA ASN A 137 -3.23 17.01 0.52
C ASN A 137 -1.98 17.18 1.40
N ILE A 138 -2.09 17.83 2.56
CA ILE A 138 -1.01 17.92 3.54
C ILE A 138 -0.75 16.53 4.15
N ILE A 139 -1.80 15.79 4.49
CA ILE A 139 -1.69 14.43 5.03
C ILE A 139 -1.07 13.46 4.02
N VAL A 140 -1.37 13.64 2.73
CA VAL A 140 -0.89 12.79 1.62
C VAL A 140 0.51 13.18 1.17
N SER A 141 1.00 14.39 1.46
CA SER A 141 2.30 14.86 0.95
C SER A 141 3.50 13.98 1.31
N PRO A 142 3.58 13.33 2.49
CA PRO A 142 4.68 12.42 2.78
C PRO A 142 4.73 11.20 1.85
N LEU A 143 3.60 10.81 1.24
CA LEU A 143 3.59 9.69 0.27
C LEU A 143 4.35 10.01 -1.02
N ARG A 144 4.56 11.29 -1.33
CA ARG A 144 5.33 11.76 -2.49
C ARG A 144 6.77 12.16 -2.14
N ASN A 145 7.14 12.06 -0.87
CA ASN A 145 8.43 12.56 -0.40
C ASN A 145 9.42 11.41 -0.23
N SER A 146 10.58 11.50 -0.91
CA SER A 146 11.62 10.46 -0.88
C SER A 146 12.28 10.31 0.50
N ASN A 147 12.24 11.35 1.33
CA ASN A 147 12.78 11.36 2.69
C ASN A 147 11.78 10.85 3.73
N ALA A 148 10.56 10.49 3.34
CA ALA A 148 9.57 9.95 4.27
C ALA A 148 9.94 8.52 4.67
N ASN A 149 10.16 8.28 5.96
CA ASN A 149 10.42 6.94 6.46
C ASN A 149 9.15 6.09 6.61
N SER A 150 9.32 4.79 6.76
CA SER A 150 8.24 3.82 6.89
C SER A 150 7.30 4.06 8.08
N LYS A 151 7.76 4.70 9.16
CA LYS A 151 6.88 5.08 10.29
C LYS A 151 5.87 6.15 9.87
N VAL A 152 6.34 7.23 9.27
CA VAL A 152 5.48 8.32 8.77
C VAL A 152 4.47 7.76 7.77
N LEU A 153 4.94 6.96 6.79
CA LEU A 153 4.08 6.34 5.79
C LEU A 153 3.02 5.42 6.42
N SER A 154 3.38 4.67 7.46
CA SER A 154 2.44 3.84 8.23
C SER A 154 1.36 4.68 8.91
N PHE A 155 1.72 5.82 9.53
CA PHE A 155 0.75 6.70 10.17
C PHE A 155 -0.21 7.34 9.16
N VAL A 156 0.32 7.80 8.02
CA VAL A 156 -0.51 8.34 6.93
C VAL A 156 -1.53 7.30 6.46
N ALA A 157 -1.08 6.09 6.10
CA ALA A 157 -1.98 5.03 5.63
C ALA A 157 -3.03 4.64 6.67
N ARG A 158 -2.65 4.59 7.95
CA ARG A 158 -3.57 4.28 9.06
C ARG A 158 -4.59 5.39 9.28
N LEU A 159 -4.17 6.66 9.33
CA LEU A 159 -5.06 7.81 9.48
C LEU A 159 -6.11 7.84 8.36
N LEU A 160 -5.66 7.63 7.12
CA LEU A 160 -6.54 7.62 5.96
C LEU A 160 -7.51 6.42 5.93
N SER A 161 -7.23 5.37 6.71
CA SER A 161 -8.09 4.20 6.86
C SER A 161 -9.17 4.38 7.93
N ILE A 162 -9.02 5.33 8.87
CA ILE A 162 -9.91 5.48 10.02
C ILE A 162 -11.40 5.66 9.64
N PRO A 163 -11.77 6.47 8.63
CA PRO A 163 -13.17 6.68 8.27
C PRO A 163 -13.93 5.36 8.04
N PHE A 164 -13.26 4.34 7.50
CA PHE A 164 -13.86 3.07 7.11
C PHE A 164 -13.94 2.04 8.24
N VAL A 165 -13.33 2.31 9.39
CA VAL A 165 -13.30 1.37 10.53
C VAL A 165 -13.99 1.91 11.78
N VAL A 166 -14.11 3.24 11.92
CA VAL A 166 -14.79 3.86 13.06
C VAL A 166 -16.31 3.79 12.91
N LYS A 167 -16.98 3.32 13.97
CA LYS A 167 -18.44 3.27 14.04
C LYS A 167 -18.99 4.67 14.30
N GLY A 168 -20.07 5.03 13.60
CA GLY A 168 -20.75 6.32 13.78
C GLY A 168 -20.37 7.40 12.76
N THR A 169 -19.47 7.11 11.81
CA THR A 169 -19.24 7.98 10.66
C THR A 169 -20.50 8.00 9.79
N SER A 170 -21.04 9.19 9.52
CA SER A 170 -22.23 9.32 8.66
C SER A 170 -21.91 8.94 7.21
N GLU A 171 -22.92 8.46 6.48
CA GLU A 171 -22.76 8.12 5.06
C GLU A 171 -22.37 9.35 4.21
N ASP A 172 -22.91 10.53 4.54
CA ASP A 172 -22.58 11.79 3.86
C ASP A 172 -21.11 12.17 4.07
N THR A 173 -20.59 12.02 5.29
CA THR A 173 -19.17 12.25 5.59
C THR A 173 -18.30 11.27 4.82
N LEU A 174 -18.65 9.98 4.79
CA LEU A 174 -17.92 8.98 4.01
C LEU A 174 -17.93 9.29 2.52
N PHE A 175 -19.08 9.72 1.98
CA PHE A 175 -19.20 10.11 0.58
C PHE A 175 -18.27 11.29 0.26
N GLN A 176 -18.24 12.30 1.12
CA GLN A 176 -17.36 13.45 0.95
C GLN A 176 -15.88 13.06 1.03
N ILE A 177 -15.49 12.22 2.00
CA ILE A 177 -14.11 11.72 2.12
C ILE A 177 -13.70 10.94 0.86
N LYS A 178 -14.56 10.06 0.33
CA LYS A 178 -14.29 9.33 -0.92
C LYS A 178 -14.04 10.29 -2.07
N LYS A 179 -14.85 11.35 -2.20
CA LYS A 179 -14.68 12.38 -3.23
C LYS A 179 -13.32 13.07 -3.10
N VAL A 180 -12.94 13.45 -1.87
CA VAL A 180 -11.63 14.07 -1.62
C VAL A 180 -10.48 13.11 -1.94
N TYR A 181 -10.59 11.83 -1.57
CA TYR A 181 -9.55 10.84 -1.85
C TYR A 181 -9.34 10.62 -3.35
N LEU A 182 -10.41 10.68 -4.14
CA LEU A 182 -10.32 10.66 -5.60
C LEU A 182 -9.63 11.93 -6.14
N GLU A 183 -10.00 13.10 -5.62
CA GLU A 183 -9.46 14.40 -6.03
C GLU A 183 -7.96 14.50 -5.78
N VAL A 184 -7.50 14.08 -4.60
CA VAL A 184 -6.06 14.09 -4.24
C VAL A 184 -5.28 12.91 -4.84
N LYS A 185 -5.95 12.04 -5.63
CA LYS A 185 -5.35 10.83 -6.24
C LYS A 185 -4.67 9.94 -5.20
N LEU A 186 -5.38 9.59 -4.13
CA LEU A 186 -4.79 8.85 -3.02
C LEU A 186 -4.18 7.50 -3.44
N VAL A 187 -4.89 6.71 -4.23
CA VAL A 187 -4.40 5.38 -4.67
C VAL A 187 -3.08 5.48 -5.45
N PRO A 188 -2.95 6.36 -6.47
CA PRO A 188 -1.68 6.61 -7.12
C PRO A 188 -0.56 7.02 -6.17
N ASN A 189 -0.83 7.90 -5.19
CA ASN A 189 0.18 8.31 -4.21
C ASN A 189 0.64 7.14 -3.32
N LEU A 190 -0.26 6.25 -2.89
CA LEU A 190 0.09 5.06 -2.10
C LEU A 190 0.95 4.07 -2.90
N VAL A 191 0.60 3.84 -4.17
CA VAL A 191 1.38 2.98 -5.06
C VAL A 191 2.76 3.59 -5.31
N TYR A 192 2.83 4.89 -5.60
CA TYR A 192 4.08 5.62 -5.79
C TYR A 192 4.97 5.61 -4.54
N SER A 193 4.39 5.82 -3.36
CA SER A 193 5.11 5.73 -2.09
C SER A 193 5.73 4.36 -1.88
N SER A 194 5.05 3.28 -2.30
CA SER A 194 5.63 1.94 -2.26
C SER A 194 6.83 1.78 -3.19
N LYS A 195 6.85 2.48 -4.34
CA LYS A 195 8.02 2.53 -5.23
C LYS A 195 9.18 3.27 -4.56
N LEU A 196 8.92 4.44 -3.98
CA LEU A 196 9.93 5.22 -3.26
C LEU A 196 10.54 4.44 -2.10
N LEU A 197 9.69 3.76 -1.32
CA LEU A 197 10.15 2.91 -0.23
C LEU A 197 11.05 1.78 -0.74
N LEU A 198 10.75 1.19 -1.90
CA LEU A 198 11.56 0.10 -2.45
C LEU A 198 12.80 0.59 -3.22
N ARG A 199 13.00 1.90 -3.39
CA ARG A 199 14.15 2.45 -4.12
C ARG A 199 15.45 2.25 -3.32
N GLY A 200 16.45 1.64 -3.96
CA GLY A 200 17.79 1.48 -3.41
C GLY A 200 18.61 2.75 -3.60
N TYR A 201 19.09 3.35 -2.51
CA TYR A 201 20.13 4.37 -2.58
C TYR A 201 21.47 3.67 -2.82
N ARG A 202 22.04 3.83 -4.03
CA ARG A 202 23.44 3.44 -4.26
C ARG A 202 24.32 4.62 -3.85
N GLU A 203 24.98 4.51 -2.70
CA GLU A 203 26.10 5.37 -2.37
C GLU A 203 27.33 4.95 -3.21
N ASP A 204 27.36 5.23 -4.50
CA ASP A 204 28.64 5.22 -5.23
C ASP A 204 29.08 6.64 -5.50
N THR A 205 29.76 7.21 -4.51
CA THR A 205 30.98 7.91 -4.84
C THR A 205 32.06 7.40 -3.89
N PRO A 206 32.99 6.56 -4.35
CA PRO A 206 34.21 6.35 -3.60
C PRO A 206 34.88 7.71 -3.45
N PHE A 207 35.23 8.08 -2.21
CA PHE A 207 36.11 9.19 -1.89
C PHE A 207 37.34 9.16 -2.82
N GLY A 208 37.39 10.01 -3.85
CA GLY A 208 38.57 10.07 -4.73
C GLY A 208 38.41 10.51 -6.19
N ALA A 209 37.27 11.01 -6.65
CA ALA A 209 37.17 11.55 -8.01
C ALA A 209 36.73 13.02 -8.02
N SER A 210 37.56 13.86 -8.63
CA SER A 210 37.43 15.30 -8.82
C SER A 210 36.06 15.72 -9.40
N PRO A 211 35.50 16.88 -9.01
CA PRO A 211 34.20 17.33 -9.52
C PRO A 211 34.34 17.72 -11.00
N SER A 212 33.76 16.90 -11.88
CA SER A 212 33.56 17.28 -13.28
C SER A 212 32.22 18.01 -13.43
N PRO A 213 32.13 19.04 -14.29
CA PRO A 213 31.00 19.96 -14.30
C PRO A 213 29.71 19.30 -14.80
N VAL A 214 28.64 19.67 -14.11
CA VAL A 214 27.22 19.45 -14.37
C VAL A 214 26.89 19.67 -15.85
N ASN A 215 26.38 18.63 -16.53
CA ASN A 215 25.32 18.68 -17.56
C ASN A 215 25.23 17.34 -18.31
N SER A 216 24.47 16.38 -17.76
CA SER A 216 23.71 15.38 -18.50
C SER A 216 22.84 14.57 -17.52
N PRO A 217 21.50 14.56 -17.66
CA PRO A 217 20.64 13.67 -16.89
C PRO A 217 20.68 12.30 -17.58
N VAL A 218 21.72 11.51 -17.33
CA VAL A 218 21.63 10.07 -17.64
C VAL A 218 20.71 9.48 -16.57
N PRO A 219 19.57 8.85 -16.93
CA PRO A 219 18.73 8.18 -15.95
C PRO A 219 19.58 7.05 -15.35
N SER A 220 20.03 7.24 -14.12
CA SER A 220 20.61 6.15 -13.36
C SER A 220 19.53 5.08 -13.28
N LYS A 221 19.82 3.91 -13.84
CA LYS A 221 18.94 2.74 -13.83
C LYS A 221 18.41 2.56 -12.41
N GLU A 222 17.10 2.73 -12.22
CA GLU A 222 16.47 2.61 -10.91
C GLU A 222 16.83 1.25 -10.32
N CYS A 223 17.59 1.26 -9.22
CA CYS A 223 17.93 0.06 -8.48
C CYS A 223 16.93 -0.06 -7.34
N TYR A 224 16.34 -1.24 -7.16
CA TYR A 224 15.42 -1.52 -6.06
C TYR A 224 16.19 -2.21 -4.93
N ARG A 225 15.82 -1.88 -3.68
CA ARG A 225 16.33 -2.56 -2.49
C ARG A 225 16.07 -4.06 -2.58
N ALA A 226 17.07 -4.87 -2.23
CA ALA A 226 16.85 -6.30 -2.09
C ALA A 226 15.85 -6.55 -0.94
N LEU A 227 15.08 -7.65 -1.01
CA LEU A 227 14.11 -7.95 0.05
C LEU A 227 14.73 -8.14 1.44
N SER A 228 16.01 -8.51 1.49
CA SER A 228 16.79 -8.63 2.73
C SER A 228 17.14 -7.28 3.37
N GLU A 229 17.04 -6.18 2.61
CA GLU A 229 17.35 -4.82 3.08
C GLU A 229 16.11 -4.10 3.64
N LEU A 230 14.92 -4.71 3.52
CA LEU A 230 13.68 -4.14 4.05
C LEU A 230 13.52 -4.48 5.53
N THR A 231 13.22 -3.47 6.32
CA THR A 231 12.95 -3.62 7.75
C THR A 231 11.52 -4.10 8.01
N GLU A 232 11.26 -4.56 9.23
CA GLU A 232 9.90 -4.89 9.68
C GLU A 232 8.95 -3.68 9.60
N GLU A 233 9.47 -2.47 9.81
CA GLU A 233 8.72 -1.22 9.68
C GLU A 233 8.36 -0.94 8.21
N ASP A 234 9.28 -1.19 7.27
CA ASP A 234 9.04 -1.05 5.83
C ASP A 234 7.91 -1.98 5.38
N PHE A 235 7.96 -3.25 5.79
CA PHE A 235 6.89 -4.19 5.49
C PHE A 235 5.56 -3.80 6.15
N GLN A 236 5.59 -3.30 7.39
CA GLN A 236 4.39 -2.86 8.07
C GLN A 236 3.73 -1.67 7.38
N ALA A 237 4.53 -0.72 6.87
CA ALA A 237 4.06 0.39 6.06
C ALA A 237 3.39 -0.11 4.78
N LEU A 238 4.07 -1.03 4.06
CA LEU A 238 3.50 -1.66 2.87
C LEU A 238 2.18 -2.38 3.16
N GLU A 239 2.08 -3.12 4.28
CA GLU A 239 0.82 -3.77 4.67
C GLU A 239 -0.33 -2.77 4.81
N TYR A 240 -0.12 -1.66 5.53
CA TYR A 240 -1.18 -0.65 5.67
C TYR A 240 -1.53 0.04 4.35
N MET A 241 -0.52 0.35 3.52
CA MET A 241 -0.76 0.96 2.21
C MET A 241 -1.55 0.04 1.29
N PHE A 242 -1.15 -1.23 1.14
CA PHE A 242 -1.84 -2.17 0.25
C PHE A 242 -3.19 -2.62 0.78
N LEU A 243 -3.38 -2.69 2.09
CA LEU A 243 -4.69 -2.90 2.68
C LEU A 243 -5.65 -1.76 2.32
N LEU A 244 -5.21 -0.50 2.44
CA LEU A 244 -6.01 0.66 2.08
C LEU A 244 -6.28 0.72 0.57
N VAL A 245 -5.27 0.49 -0.27
CA VAL A 245 -5.45 0.40 -1.73
C VAL A 245 -6.47 -0.68 -2.07
N SER A 246 -6.31 -1.88 -1.51
CA SER A 246 -7.23 -3.01 -1.71
C SER A 246 -8.65 -2.65 -1.32
N HIS A 247 -8.85 -1.99 -0.17
CA HIS A 247 -10.18 -1.53 0.23
C HIS A 247 -10.77 -0.52 -0.77
N LEU A 248 -10.02 0.52 -1.13
CA LEU A 248 -10.52 1.61 -1.99
C LEU A 248 -10.89 1.13 -3.40
N VAL A 249 -10.06 0.30 -4.02
CA VAL A 249 -10.35 -0.19 -5.38
C VAL A 249 -11.57 -1.11 -5.44
N HIS A 250 -11.88 -1.83 -4.35
CA HIS A 250 -13.10 -2.65 -4.25
C HIS A 250 -14.33 -1.82 -3.85
N LEU A 251 -14.12 -0.60 -3.35
CA LEU A 251 -15.19 0.29 -2.87
C LEU A 251 -15.81 1.11 -4.01
N ASP A 252 -15.01 1.53 -4.99
CA ASP A 252 -15.44 2.38 -6.10
C ASP A 252 -14.54 2.17 -7.33
N ASP A 253 -15.16 1.89 -8.49
CA ASP A 253 -14.45 1.60 -9.74
C ASP A 253 -13.55 2.78 -10.19
N ARG A 254 -13.79 4.01 -9.73
CA ARG A 254 -12.90 5.16 -10.01
C ARG A 254 -11.53 5.02 -9.35
N PHE A 255 -11.45 4.42 -8.16
CA PHE A 255 -10.17 4.12 -7.52
C PHE A 255 -9.43 3.00 -8.27
N LEU A 256 -10.17 2.02 -8.79
CA LEU A 256 -9.60 0.95 -9.62
C LEU A 256 -8.98 1.51 -10.91
N ILE A 257 -9.65 2.45 -11.57
CA ILE A 257 -9.10 3.13 -12.76
C ILE A 257 -7.82 3.89 -12.40
N GLN A 258 -7.81 4.65 -11.29
CA GLN A 258 -6.59 5.32 -10.82
C GLN A 258 -5.46 4.33 -10.50
N PHE A 259 -5.78 3.14 -9.99
CA PHE A 259 -4.81 2.08 -9.76
C PHE A 259 -4.20 1.56 -11.07
N CYS A 260 -5.04 1.28 -12.07
CA CYS A 260 -4.57 0.82 -13.39
C CYS A 260 -3.63 1.84 -14.04
N ASP A 261 -3.88 3.14 -13.87
CA ASP A 261 -2.98 4.19 -14.36
C ASP A 261 -1.63 4.22 -13.61
N ALA A 262 -1.59 3.85 -12.32
CA ALA A 262 -0.43 4.04 -11.45
C ALA A 262 0.45 2.80 -11.24
N ILE A 263 -0.02 1.61 -11.61
CA ILE A 263 0.70 0.37 -11.37
C ILE A 263 1.90 0.23 -12.33
N VAL A 264 3.10 0.38 -11.79
CA VAL A 264 4.34 0.20 -12.57
C VAL A 264 5.18 -0.99 -12.09
N VAL A 265 5.24 -1.29 -10.79
CA VAL A 265 6.04 -2.43 -10.27
C VAL A 265 5.47 -2.97 -8.95
N LEU A 266 4.92 -4.19 -8.94
CA LEU A 266 4.43 -4.86 -7.71
C LEU A 266 4.79 -6.35 -7.64
N THR A 267 5.94 -6.76 -8.14
CA THR A 267 6.25 -8.20 -8.31
C THR A 267 7.16 -8.82 -7.26
N GLN A 268 7.60 -8.10 -6.23
CA GLN A 268 8.58 -8.63 -5.27
C GLN A 268 8.15 -8.48 -3.81
N LYS A 269 7.09 -9.15 -3.34
CA LYS A 269 6.69 -9.06 -1.92
C LYS A 269 6.45 -10.44 -1.33
N LYS A 270 7.14 -10.75 -0.23
CA LYS A 270 7.07 -12.06 0.45
C LYS A 270 6.06 -12.12 1.58
N ARG A 271 5.60 -10.98 2.11
CA ARG A 271 4.62 -10.99 3.19
C ARG A 271 3.24 -11.36 2.66
N VAL A 272 2.71 -12.45 3.22
CA VAL A 272 1.44 -13.06 2.86
C VAL A 272 0.30 -12.06 2.77
N ARG A 273 0.21 -11.10 3.70
CA ARG A 273 -0.85 -10.06 3.67
C ARG A 273 -0.75 -9.18 2.43
N ILE A 274 0.45 -8.68 2.13
CA ILE A 274 0.66 -7.84 0.95
C ILE A 274 0.39 -8.64 -0.33
N VAL A 275 0.86 -9.90 -0.39
CA VAL A 275 0.58 -10.80 -1.52
C VAL A 275 -0.92 -11.00 -1.69
N CYS A 276 -1.65 -11.30 -0.61
CA CYS A 276 -3.10 -11.43 -0.63
C CYS A 276 -3.77 -10.17 -1.19
N ASP A 277 -3.35 -8.98 -0.74
CA ASP A 277 -3.98 -7.73 -1.16
C ASP A 277 -3.65 -7.40 -2.62
N VAL A 278 -2.40 -7.58 -3.06
CA VAL A 278 -2.03 -7.44 -4.47
C VAL A 278 -2.84 -8.42 -5.33
N ILE A 279 -2.91 -9.70 -4.98
CA ILE A 279 -3.72 -10.69 -5.73
C ILE A 279 -5.18 -10.28 -5.79
N ALA A 280 -5.75 -9.78 -4.69
CA ALA A 280 -7.14 -9.31 -4.67
C ALA A 280 -7.35 -8.15 -5.66
N VAL A 281 -6.45 -7.16 -5.67
CA VAL A 281 -6.52 -6.04 -6.61
C VAL A 281 -6.36 -6.51 -8.07
N LEU A 282 -5.37 -7.35 -8.38
CA LEU A 282 -5.16 -7.86 -9.75
C LEU A 282 -6.35 -8.70 -10.24
N THR A 283 -6.92 -9.52 -9.36
CA THR A 283 -8.17 -10.26 -9.64
C THR A 283 -9.32 -9.29 -9.93
N HIS A 284 -9.42 -8.19 -9.17
CA HIS A 284 -10.44 -7.19 -9.37
C HIS A 284 -10.30 -6.44 -10.70
N VAL A 285 -9.06 -6.09 -11.09
CA VAL A 285 -8.74 -5.52 -12.41
C VAL A 285 -9.25 -6.44 -13.53
N LEU A 286 -8.88 -7.73 -13.52
CA LEU A 286 -9.35 -8.69 -14.53
C LEU A 286 -10.88 -8.81 -14.58
N ARG A 287 -11.54 -8.71 -13.42
CA ARG A 287 -12.99 -8.82 -13.31
C ARG A 287 -13.73 -7.59 -13.87
N LYS A 288 -13.26 -6.38 -13.56
CA LYS A 288 -13.99 -5.12 -13.78
C LYS A 288 -13.45 -4.27 -14.92
N CYS A 289 -12.15 -4.35 -15.19
CA CYS A 289 -11.46 -3.59 -16.22
C CYS A 289 -10.62 -4.53 -17.11
N PRO A 290 -11.24 -5.52 -17.79
CA PRO A 290 -10.52 -6.51 -18.60
C PRO A 290 -9.70 -5.88 -19.74
N GLU A 291 -10.03 -4.66 -20.18
CA GLU A 291 -9.25 -3.86 -21.13
C GLU A 291 -7.84 -3.52 -20.62
N ASN A 292 -7.59 -3.62 -19.32
CA ASN A 292 -6.27 -3.46 -18.71
C ASN A 292 -5.52 -4.80 -18.53
N SER A 293 -5.93 -5.87 -19.21
CA SER A 293 -5.30 -7.19 -19.11
C SER A 293 -3.80 -7.18 -19.41
N GLU A 294 -3.36 -6.35 -20.36
CA GLU A 294 -1.93 -6.21 -20.72
C GLU A 294 -1.05 -5.82 -19.53
N ILE A 295 -1.58 -5.05 -18.58
CA ILE A 295 -0.87 -4.67 -17.35
C ILE A 295 -0.62 -5.93 -16.50
N ILE A 296 -1.62 -6.80 -16.39
CA ILE A 296 -1.52 -8.04 -15.64
C ILE A 296 -0.54 -9.01 -16.32
N GLU A 297 -0.59 -9.10 -17.66
CA GLU A 297 0.39 -9.88 -18.43
C GLU A 297 1.81 -9.40 -18.14
N LYS A 298 2.05 -8.08 -18.21
CA LYS A 298 3.35 -7.51 -17.83
C LYS A 298 3.72 -7.91 -16.41
N ILE A 299 2.84 -7.81 -15.42
CA ILE A 299 3.17 -8.20 -14.05
C ILE A 299 3.53 -9.70 -13.95
N LEU A 300 2.88 -10.55 -14.72
CA LEU A 300 3.12 -12.00 -14.72
C LEU A 300 4.45 -12.37 -15.41
N PHE A 301 4.87 -11.63 -16.43
CA PHE A 301 6.04 -11.97 -17.26
C PHE A 301 7.23 -11.00 -17.17
N ASN A 302 7.09 -9.84 -16.52
CA ASN A 302 8.14 -8.83 -16.41
C ASN A 302 9.11 -9.17 -15.27
N GLY A 303 9.87 -10.24 -15.48
CA GLY A 303 11.15 -10.54 -14.85
C GLY A 303 12.23 -10.39 -15.91
N SER A 304 13.25 -9.59 -15.60
CA SER A 304 14.49 -9.29 -16.35
C SER A 304 14.92 -10.33 -17.41
N ASN A 305 15.63 -9.86 -18.46
CA ASN A 305 16.39 -10.67 -19.44
C ASN A 305 17.42 -11.66 -18.81
N ASN A 306 17.50 -11.74 -17.48
CA ASN A 306 18.18 -12.78 -16.72
C ASN A 306 17.14 -13.81 -16.24
N SER A 307 17.18 -14.97 -16.87
CA SER A 307 16.21 -16.08 -16.85
C SER A 307 15.91 -16.75 -15.50
N GLU A 308 16.30 -16.17 -14.36
CA GLU A 308 16.21 -16.80 -13.03
C GLU A 308 15.41 -16.00 -11.98
N GLU A 309 15.07 -14.73 -12.22
CA GLU A 309 14.19 -13.97 -11.31
C GLU A 309 12.70 -14.15 -11.64
N LYS A 310 12.29 -15.39 -11.35
CA LYS A 310 11.00 -15.93 -10.86
C LYS A 310 9.72 -15.15 -11.19
N GLN A 311 9.09 -15.59 -12.27
CA GLN A 311 7.65 -15.61 -12.47
C GLN A 311 6.88 -15.99 -11.18
N ILE A 312 5.66 -15.50 -11.02
CA ILE A 312 4.78 -15.87 -9.89
C ILE A 312 4.62 -17.40 -9.85
N ASN A 313 5.07 -18.03 -8.76
CA ASN A 313 4.88 -19.47 -8.56
C ASN A 313 3.49 -19.75 -7.97
N PHE A 314 2.52 -20.07 -8.83
CA PHE A 314 1.16 -20.37 -8.42
C PHE A 314 1.05 -21.63 -7.55
N VAL A 315 1.95 -22.61 -7.71
CA VAL A 315 1.96 -23.82 -6.87
C VAL A 315 2.23 -23.44 -5.41
N ASP A 316 3.20 -22.55 -5.18
CA ASP A 316 3.52 -22.07 -3.83
C ASP A 316 2.34 -21.30 -3.22
N LEU A 317 1.62 -20.50 -4.01
CA LEU A 317 0.43 -19.77 -3.55
C LEU A 317 -0.72 -20.72 -3.16
N LEU A 318 -0.97 -21.74 -3.99
CA LEU A 318 -2.03 -22.73 -3.77
C LEU A 318 -1.73 -23.69 -2.60
N ARG A 319 -0.44 -23.99 -2.35
CA ARG A 319 -0.01 -24.84 -1.23
C ARG A 319 0.27 -24.07 0.05
N HIS A 320 0.10 -22.75 0.03
CA HIS A 320 0.46 -21.89 1.17
C HIS A 320 -0.39 -22.20 2.42
N SER A 321 0.20 -22.05 3.62
CA SER A 321 -0.49 -22.34 4.90
C SER A 321 -1.67 -21.41 5.19
N SER A 322 -1.64 -20.19 4.67
CA SER A 322 -2.73 -19.21 4.74
C SER A 322 -3.91 -19.62 3.84
N LEU A 323 -5.02 -19.99 4.48
CA LEU A 323 -6.28 -20.34 3.81
C LEU A 323 -6.79 -19.22 2.91
N LEU A 324 -6.70 -17.97 3.37
CA LEU A 324 -7.08 -16.80 2.60
C LEU A 324 -6.24 -16.64 1.33
N LEU A 325 -4.94 -16.96 1.38
CA LEU A 325 -4.08 -16.88 0.21
C LEU A 325 -4.44 -17.96 -0.82
N LYS A 326 -4.70 -19.19 -0.37
CA LYS A 326 -5.15 -20.27 -1.26
C LYS A 326 -6.45 -19.88 -1.99
N GLU A 327 -7.46 -19.44 -1.24
CA GLU A 327 -8.74 -19.00 -1.79
C GLU A 327 -8.56 -17.89 -2.83
N ARG A 328 -7.80 -16.84 -2.50
CA ARG A 328 -7.52 -15.74 -3.42
C ARG A 328 -6.75 -16.19 -4.67
N ALA A 329 -5.79 -17.11 -4.52
CA ALA A 329 -5.03 -17.67 -5.64
C ALA A 329 -5.92 -18.48 -6.59
N CYS A 330 -6.88 -19.26 -6.07
CA CYS A 330 -7.88 -19.97 -6.89
C CYS A 330 -8.70 -18.99 -7.75
N TYR A 331 -9.23 -17.92 -7.16
CA TYR A 331 -9.98 -16.91 -7.91
C TYR A 331 -9.11 -16.14 -8.89
N PHE A 332 -7.86 -15.86 -8.55
CA PHE A 332 -6.95 -15.19 -9.47
C PHE A 332 -6.68 -16.04 -10.70
N LEU A 333 -6.41 -17.35 -10.52
CA LEU A 333 -6.27 -18.31 -11.62
C LEU A 333 -7.55 -18.42 -12.47
N LEU A 334 -8.73 -18.42 -11.83
CA LEU A 334 -10.02 -18.39 -12.55
C LEU A 334 -10.09 -17.18 -13.47
N PHE A 335 -9.82 -15.97 -12.96
CA PHE A 335 -9.92 -14.77 -13.77
C PHE A 335 -8.80 -14.65 -14.81
N ILE A 336 -7.60 -15.15 -14.53
CA ILE A 336 -6.54 -15.31 -15.53
C ILE A 336 -7.05 -16.16 -16.70
N GLY A 337 -7.57 -17.36 -16.43
CA GLY A 337 -8.07 -18.27 -17.46
C GLY A 337 -9.31 -17.78 -18.20
N LYS A 338 -10.13 -16.93 -17.57
CA LYS A 338 -11.33 -16.34 -18.20
C LYS A 338 -11.03 -15.12 -19.07
N LYS A 339 -9.98 -14.36 -18.74
CA LYS A 339 -9.79 -12.99 -19.26
C LYS A 339 -8.52 -12.80 -20.07
N LEU A 340 -7.48 -13.58 -19.81
CA LEU A 340 -6.25 -13.51 -20.61
C LEU A 340 -6.34 -14.42 -21.85
N PRO A 341 -5.58 -14.11 -22.91
CA PRO A 341 -5.47 -14.99 -24.07
C PRO A 341 -4.95 -16.39 -23.71
N GLU A 342 -5.47 -17.44 -24.35
CA GLU A 342 -5.12 -18.83 -24.00
C GLU A 342 -3.64 -19.17 -24.17
N ASN A 343 -2.96 -18.56 -25.14
CA ASN A 343 -1.51 -18.68 -25.32
C ASN A 343 -0.74 -18.11 -24.10
N THR A 344 -1.17 -16.96 -23.59
CA THR A 344 -0.59 -16.34 -22.41
C THR A 344 -0.80 -17.21 -21.17
N VAL A 345 -2.01 -17.73 -20.97
CA VAL A 345 -2.30 -18.64 -19.85
C VAL A 345 -1.51 -19.95 -19.98
N GLY A 346 -1.37 -20.47 -21.20
CA GLY A 346 -0.58 -21.67 -21.49
C GLY A 346 0.92 -21.53 -21.13
N MET A 347 1.48 -20.32 -21.12
CA MET A 347 2.86 -20.08 -20.67
C MET A 347 3.02 -20.13 -19.14
N ILE A 348 1.94 -19.95 -18.39
CA ILE A 348 1.93 -19.97 -16.92
C ILE A 348 1.48 -21.35 -16.41
N TRP A 349 0.55 -21.98 -17.14
CA TRP A 349 -0.12 -23.21 -16.73
C TRP A 349 0.83 -24.40 -16.73
N SER A 350 0.75 -25.24 -15.70
CA SER A 350 1.55 -26.47 -15.57
C SER A 350 0.73 -27.60 -14.93
N ASN A 351 1.20 -28.84 -15.06
CA ASN A 351 0.60 -29.99 -14.38
C ASN A 351 0.57 -29.81 -12.86
N ASP A 352 1.62 -29.27 -12.28
CA ASP A 352 1.67 -29.03 -10.84
C ASP A 352 0.57 -28.05 -10.39
N ILE A 353 0.28 -27.02 -11.19
CA ILE A 353 -0.83 -26.10 -10.92
C ILE A 353 -2.16 -26.84 -11.01
N ARG A 354 -2.38 -27.61 -12.08
CA ARG A 354 -3.61 -28.39 -12.28
C ARG A 354 -3.86 -29.35 -11.12
N GLU A 355 -2.90 -30.21 -10.82
CA GLU A 355 -3.02 -31.24 -9.77
C GLU A 355 -3.21 -30.60 -8.40
N THR A 356 -2.47 -29.52 -8.10
CA THR A 356 -2.63 -28.81 -6.83
C THR A 356 -4.01 -28.18 -6.73
N LEU A 357 -4.53 -27.59 -7.81
CA LEU A 357 -5.85 -26.97 -7.83
C LEU A 357 -6.97 -28.02 -7.69
N GLU A 358 -6.87 -29.16 -8.38
CA GLU A 358 -7.83 -30.27 -8.26
C GLU A 358 -7.80 -30.87 -6.84
N ALA A 359 -6.63 -30.99 -6.22
CA ALA A 359 -6.52 -31.45 -4.83
C ALA A 359 -7.24 -30.50 -3.85
N LEU A 360 -7.23 -29.18 -4.09
CA LEU A 360 -7.94 -28.21 -3.25
C LEU A 360 -9.47 -28.32 -3.34
N MET A 361 -10.03 -28.99 -4.36
CA MET A 361 -11.47 -29.32 -4.40
C MET A 361 -11.89 -30.29 -3.28
N TYR A 362 -10.93 -30.87 -2.55
CA TYR A 362 -11.15 -31.72 -1.40
C TYR A 362 -10.55 -31.11 -0.12
N ASP A 363 -10.22 -29.81 -0.11
CA ASP A 363 -9.71 -29.14 1.08
C ASP A 363 -10.79 -29.15 2.19
N SER A 364 -10.33 -29.33 3.44
CA SER A 364 -11.17 -29.30 4.64
C SER A 364 -11.92 -27.98 4.85
N ILE A 365 -11.42 -26.89 4.26
CA ILE A 365 -11.98 -25.56 4.42
C ILE A 365 -12.91 -25.21 3.25
N ASP A 366 -14.17 -24.98 3.57
CA ASP A 366 -15.24 -24.76 2.59
C ASP A 366 -14.95 -23.61 1.61
N THR A 367 -14.41 -22.48 2.08
CA THR A 367 -14.15 -21.32 1.20
C THR A 367 -13.08 -21.62 0.16
N VAL A 368 -12.00 -22.32 0.55
CA VAL A 368 -10.94 -22.77 -0.34
C VAL A 368 -11.48 -23.80 -1.32
N ARG A 369 -12.24 -24.78 -0.82
CA ARG A 369 -12.85 -25.83 -1.63
C ARG A 369 -13.78 -25.28 -2.70
N ASN A 370 -14.68 -24.38 -2.31
CA ASN A 370 -15.63 -23.75 -3.24
C ASN A 370 -14.91 -22.91 -4.30
N ALA A 371 -13.87 -22.17 -3.90
CA ALA A 371 -13.06 -21.39 -4.84
C ALA A 371 -12.35 -22.31 -5.85
N ALA A 372 -11.73 -23.40 -5.38
CA ALA A 372 -11.06 -24.37 -6.23
C ALA A 372 -12.03 -25.07 -7.19
N GLU A 373 -13.21 -25.50 -6.71
CA GLU A 373 -14.23 -26.16 -7.50
C GLU A 373 -14.72 -25.27 -8.65
N VAL A 374 -15.08 -24.01 -8.35
CA VAL A 374 -15.50 -23.05 -9.39
C VAL A 374 -14.37 -22.82 -10.40
N THR A 375 -13.12 -22.70 -9.94
CA THR A 375 -11.96 -22.55 -10.82
C THR A 375 -11.79 -23.76 -11.74
N VAL A 376 -11.79 -24.99 -11.20
CA VAL A 376 -11.61 -26.20 -12.01
C VAL A 376 -12.75 -26.36 -13.01
N ILE A 377 -14.00 -26.19 -12.60
CA ILE A 377 -15.16 -26.33 -13.50
C ILE A 377 -15.04 -25.41 -14.71
N GLU A 378 -14.66 -24.14 -14.51
CA GLU A 378 -14.47 -23.20 -15.61
C GLU A 378 -13.28 -23.59 -16.50
N LEU A 379 -12.11 -23.85 -15.89
CA LEU A 379 -10.87 -24.02 -16.64
C LEU A 379 -10.76 -25.38 -17.34
N LYS A 380 -11.49 -26.40 -16.89
CA LYS A 380 -11.48 -27.76 -17.48
C LYS A 380 -11.93 -27.80 -18.94
N SER A 381 -12.67 -26.79 -19.38
CA SER A 381 -13.10 -26.63 -20.78
C SER A 381 -12.01 -26.09 -21.71
N LYS A 382 -10.87 -25.64 -21.17
CA LYS A 382 -9.82 -24.92 -21.91
C LYS A 382 -8.77 -25.86 -22.50
N GLU A 383 -8.21 -25.52 -23.67
CA GLU A 383 -7.25 -26.39 -24.35
C GLU A 383 -5.98 -26.63 -23.54
N TYR A 384 -5.45 -25.58 -22.89
CA TYR A 384 -4.22 -25.69 -22.08
C TYR A 384 -4.41 -26.60 -20.86
N TYR A 385 -5.65 -26.79 -20.38
CA TYR A 385 -5.97 -27.67 -19.24
C TYR A 385 -5.88 -29.15 -19.62
N LEU A 386 -6.23 -29.48 -20.87
CA LEU A 386 -6.23 -30.86 -21.40
C LEU A 386 -4.85 -31.29 -21.91
N LYS A 387 -4.07 -30.34 -22.43
CA LYS A 387 -2.74 -30.61 -23.01
C LYS A 387 -1.61 -30.65 -21.98
N SER A 388 -1.89 -30.31 -20.72
CA SER A 388 -0.92 -30.33 -19.62
C SER A 388 -0.65 -31.76 -19.16
#